data_AF-A0A932WEF0-F1
#
_entry.id   AF-A0A932WEF0-F1
#
_cell.length_a   1.000
_cell.length_b   1.000
_cell.length_c   1.000
_cell.angle_alpha   90.00
_cell.angle_beta   90.00
_cell.angle_gamma   90.00
#
_symmetry.space_group_name_H-M   'P 1'
#
loop_
_entity.id
_entity.type
_entity.pdbx_description
1 polymer ?
#
loop_
_entity_poly.entity_id
_entity_poly.type
_entity_poly.pdbx_seq_one_letter_code
_entity_poly.pdbx_strand_id
1 'polypeptide(L)' 'MEFIEKSKQFLSEANQELQRVTWPAKKLVATSTWVVIGLVFVIAIVLGLVDAALARLVRLVLG' A
#
# COMPACT_ATOMS: atom_id res chain seq x y z
N MET A 1 35.42 23.35 -14.11
CA MET A 1 34.00 23.63 -14.41
C MET A 1 33.30 22.52 -15.17
N GLU A 2 33.97 21.42 -15.56
CA GLU A 2 33.32 20.29 -16.27
C GLU A 2 32.33 19.47 -15.41
N PHE A 3 32.53 19.41 -14.09
CA PHE A 3 31.70 18.56 -13.23
C PHE A 3 30.25 19.09 -13.09
N ILE A 4 30.08 20.41 -13.09
CA ILE A 4 28.77 21.06 -13.00
C ILE A 4 27.96 20.81 -14.28
N GLU A 5 28.61 20.88 -15.44
CA GLU A 5 27.99 20.59 -16.74
C GLU A 5 27.57 19.12 -16.85
N LYS A 6 28.46 18.19 -16.49
CA LYS A 6 28.12 16.75 -16.43
C LYS A 6 26.94 16.49 -15.51
N SER A 7 26.93 17.02 -14.29
CA SER A 7 25.81 16.82 -13.37
C SER A 7 24.50 17.37 -13.93
N LYS A 8 24.52 18.53 -14.59
CA LYS A 8 23.32 19.11 -15.22
C LYS A 8 22.79 18.23 -16.36
N GLN A 9 23.70 17.64 -17.14
CA GLN A 9 23.35 16.72 -18.21
C GLN A 9 22.79 15.39 -17.67
N PHE A 10 23.40 14.82 -16.63
CA PHE A 10 22.88 13.62 -15.94
C PHE A 10 21.47 13.84 -15.35
N LEU A 11 21.19 15.00 -14.74
CA LEU A 11 19.85 15.31 -14.25
C LEU A 11 18.83 15.45 -15.41
N SER A 12 19.23 16.03 -16.54
CA SER A 12 18.38 16.15 -17.72
C SER A 12 18.05 14.77 -18.32
N GLU A 13 19.05 13.90 -18.46
CA GLU A 13 18.89 12.54 -18.97
C GLU A 13 18.04 11.68 -18.01
N ALA A 14 18.29 11.76 -16.71
CA ALA A 14 17.48 11.07 -15.70
C ALA A 14 16.00 11.52 -15.73
N ASN A 15 15.74 12.81 -15.94
CA ASN A 15 14.37 13.32 -16.04
C ASN A 15 13.67 12.87 -17.34
N GLN A 16 14.41 12.71 -18.44
CA GLN A 16 13.88 12.15 -19.69
C GLN A 16 13.57 10.64 -19.55
N GLU A 17 14.43 9.88 -18.86
CA GLU A 17 14.21 8.45 -18.61
C GLU A 17 13.03 8.23 -17.66
N LEU A 18 12.89 9.07 -16.62
CA LEU A 18 11.75 9.05 -15.70
C LEU A 18 10.41 9.37 -16.39
N GLN A 19 10.42 10.09 -17.51
CA GLN A 19 9.23 10.33 -18.35
C GLN A 19 8.90 9.14 -19.26
N ARG A 20 9.89 8.28 -19.59
CA ARG A 20 9.67 7.02 -20.31
C ARG A 20 9.15 5.91 -19.42
N VAL A 21 9.33 6.02 -18.10
CA VAL A 21 8.67 5.14 -17.14
C VAL A 21 7.18 5.45 -17.20
N THR A 22 6.40 4.47 -17.62
CA THR A 22 4.93 4.50 -17.67
C THR A 22 4.39 4.63 -16.26
N TRP A 23 4.39 5.85 -15.71
CA TRP A 23 3.78 6.13 -14.43
C TRP A 23 2.31 5.70 -14.49
N PRO A 24 1.92 4.70 -13.69
CA PRO A 24 0.56 4.21 -13.72
C PRO A 24 -0.38 5.35 -13.37
N ALA A 25 -1.45 5.52 -14.14
CA ALA A 25 -2.43 6.57 -13.91
C ALA A 25 -2.93 6.50 -12.46
N LYS A 26 -2.84 7.62 -11.72
CA LYS A 26 -3.22 7.75 -10.29
C LYS A 26 -4.60 7.13 -9.96
N LYS A 27 -5.50 7.07 -10.95
CA LYS A 27 -6.82 6.44 -10.85
C LYS A 27 -6.76 4.92 -10.59
N LEU A 28 -5.80 4.20 -11.17
CA LEU A 28 -5.67 2.75 -10.95
C LEU A 28 -5.21 2.44 -9.53
N VAL A 29 -4.31 3.26 -8.99
CA VAL A 29 -3.81 3.13 -7.62
C VAL A 29 -4.95 3.36 -6.61
N ALA A 30 -5.77 4.39 -6.82
CA ALA A 30 -6.89 4.70 -5.94
C ALA A 30 -7.95 3.58 -5.89
N THR A 31 -8.30 3.00 -7.04
CA THR A 31 -9.27 1.89 -7.09
C THR A 31 -8.73 0.65 -6.38
N SER A 32 -7.47 0.30 -6.62
CA SER A 32 -6.84 -0.87 -5.96
C SER A 32 -6.74 -0.69 -4.44
N THR A 33 -6.42 0.51 -3.96
CA THR A 33 -6.39 0.79 -2.51
C THR A 33 -7.77 0.64 -1.86
N TRP A 34 -8.83 1.09 -2.53
CA TRP A 34 -10.19 0.99 -1.97
C TRP A 34 -10.67 -0.46 -1.82
N VAL A 35 -10.33 -1.31 -2.79
CA VAL A 35 -10.61 -2.76 -2.72
C VAL A 35 -9.90 -3.41 -1.54
N VAL A 36 -8.62 -3.07 -1.32
CA VAL A 36 -7.84 -3.60 -0.18
C VAL A 36 -8.43 -3.16 1.16
N ILE A 37 -8.84 -1.88 1.28
CA ILE A 37 -9.50 -1.37 2.49
C ILE A 37 -10.78 -2.15 2.78
N GLY A 38 -11.62 -2.37 1.76
CA GLY A 38 -12.84 -3.16 1.90
C GLY A 38 -12.57 -4.60 2.35
N LEU A 39 -11.57 -5.25 1.73
CA LEU A 39 -11.16 -6.62 2.08
C LEU A 39 -10.68 -6.71 3.54
N VAL A 40 -9.82 -5.80 3.97
CA VAL A 40 -9.31 -5.76 5.35
C VAL A 40 -10.46 -5.56 6.35
N PHE A 41 -11.44 -4.72 6.02
CA PHE A 41 -12.59 -4.47 6.88
C PHE A 41 -13.43 -5.75 7.10
N VAL A 42 -13.67 -6.52 6.04
CA VAL A 42 -14.39 -7.79 6.13
C VAL A 42 -13.63 -8.80 6.98
N ILE A 43 -12.32 -8.94 6.76
CA ILE A 43 -11.46 -9.85 7.53
C ILE A 43 -11.46 -9.46 9.01
N ALA A 44 -11.35 -8.17 9.33
CA ALA A 44 -11.34 -7.67 10.70
C ALA A 44 -12.66 -7.99 11.44
N ILE A 45 -13.80 -7.88 10.77
CA ILE A 45 -15.11 -8.24 11.36
C ILE A 45 -15.15 -9.74 11.68
N VAL A 46 -14.74 -10.58 10.73
CA VAL A 46 -14.75 -12.05 10.90
C VAL A 46 -13.83 -12.46 12.06
N LEU A 47 -12.59 -11.98 12.06
CA LEU A 47 -11.65 -12.29 13.13
C LEU A 47 -12.17 -11.76 14.49
N GLY A 48 -12.62 -10.51 14.56
CA GLY A 48 -13.18 -9.95 15.80
C GLY A 48 -14.37 -10.74 16.35
N LEU A 49 -15.24 -11.27 15.49
CA LEU A 49 -16.32 -12.18 15.90
C LEU A 49 -15.79 -13.50 16.46
N VAL A 50 -14.81 -14.11 15.78
CA VAL A 50 -14.18 -15.36 16.21
C VAL A 50 -13.45 -15.17 17.54
N ASP A 51 -12.65 -14.13 17.68
CA ASP A 51 -11.93 -13.77 18.91
C ASP A 51 -12.89 -13.54 20.07
N ALA A 52 -14.01 -12.83 19.84
CA ALA A 52 -15.03 -12.62 20.86
C ALA A 52 -15.74 -13.92 21.25
N ALA A 53 -16.03 -14.81 20.29
CA ALA A 53 -16.64 -16.11 20.57
C ALA A 53 -15.69 -17.01 21.37
N LEU A 54 -14.42 -17.08 20.98
CA LEU A 54 -13.39 -17.83 21.70
C LEU A 54 -13.16 -17.26 23.10
N ALA A 55 -13.08 -15.93 23.26
CA ALA A 55 -12.92 -15.30 24.57
C ALA A 55 -14.08 -15.63 25.53
N ARG A 56 -15.32 -15.71 25.00
CA ARG A 56 -16.49 -16.14 25.78
C ARG A 56 -16.41 -17.62 26.15
N LEU A 57 -16.00 -18.48 25.23
CA LEU A 57 -15.88 -19.92 25.45
C LEU A 57 -14.77 -20.25 26.46
N VAL A 58 -13.62 -19.58 26.36
CA VAL A 58 -12.53 -19.67 27.34
C VAL A 58 -12.98 -19.20 28.73
N ARG A 59 -13.75 -18.11 28.82
CA ARG A 59 -14.33 -17.64 30.09
C ARG A 59 -15.31 -18.64 30.70
N LEU A 60 -16.05 -19.39 29.89
CA LEU A 60 -16.97 -20.44 30.35
C LEU A 60 -16.24 -21.70 30.84
N VAL A 61 -15.01 -21.94 30.38
CA VAL A 61 -14.20 -23.11 30.75
C VAL A 61 -13.28 -22.81 31.95
N LEU A 62 -12.77 -21.58 32.05
CA LEU A 62 -11.91 -21.12 33.15
C LEU A 62 -12.67 -20.48 34.33
N GLY A 63 -13.96 -20.20 34.15
CA GLY A 63 -14.90 -19.84 35.23
C GLY A 63 -15.62 -21.07 35.74
#